data_AF-A0A842XPH8-F1
#
_entry.id   AF-A0A842XPH8-F1
#
_cell.length_a   1.000
_cell.length_b   1.000
_cell.length_c   1.000
_cell.angle_alpha   90.00
_cell.angle_beta   90.00
_cell.angle_gamma   90.00
#
_symmetry.space_group_name_H-M   'P 1'
#
loop_
_entity.id
_entity.type
_entity.pdbx_description
1 polymer ?
#
loop_
_entity_poly.entity_id
_entity_poly.type
_entity_poly.pdbx_seq_one_letter_code
_entity_poly.pdbx_strand_id
1 'polypeptide(L)'
;YPPEPYPLGTAGSVKNAGLDKEDEPFVVIQGDNITDMNLRGLLDFHGDAGGLVTIALMHVEDPWNYGIAQLEGNGCIERFHEKPDKGGCFSNLASTGIYVIDPKAMEFVPERIPFDFAKDLFHLLYMKKKGVIFGYELGADNFWADVGQPEGYLKAMAWMMKKAKRGVVMGENGAINGSGITGPTVIGDGVVVEENCSIGPNTVLFDDVYIGRNSNLEQCFIGEGTITGENACIKGAIIGAHCELGNDVEVLNGKIWPYITIPHSTTVDSTIKRFIRFKGDGKYEGNGEHEDLLRTVSDEEAFYFNMRKGGKIVHTGSVAHNLKEFVELYDKIDLKAIEYHLWEGCNDFAAWIHDVFRDEKLADEVADSHWWDLRKKLISKVLARISDLKLRVSVDA
;
A
#
# COMPACT_ATOMS: atom_id res chain seq x y z
N TYR A 1 6.08 -22.41 1.15
CA TYR A 1 4.92 -21.97 0.37
C TYR A 1 4.82 -22.86 -0.86
N PRO A 2 3.66 -23.49 -1.12
CA PRO A 2 3.43 -24.15 -2.39
C PRO A 2 3.51 -23.09 -3.50
N PRO A 3 4.13 -23.37 -4.64
CA PRO A 3 4.12 -22.45 -5.77
C PRO A 3 2.68 -22.24 -6.24
N GLU A 4 2.31 -20.99 -6.48
CA GLU A 4 1.05 -20.61 -7.11
C GLU A 4 1.35 -20.10 -8.52
N PRO A 5 0.92 -20.80 -9.58
CA PRO A 5 1.17 -20.35 -10.95
C PRO A 5 0.36 -19.10 -11.31
N TYR A 6 -0.74 -18.85 -10.60
CA TYR A 6 -1.56 -17.65 -10.66
C TYR A 6 -2.20 -17.40 -9.29
N PRO A 7 -2.60 -16.17 -8.95
CA PRO A 7 -3.20 -15.87 -7.65
C PRO A 7 -4.50 -16.66 -7.43
N LEU A 8 -4.50 -17.56 -6.45
CA LEU A 8 -5.67 -18.39 -6.13
C LEU A 8 -6.67 -17.73 -5.17
N GLY A 9 -6.44 -16.46 -4.80
CA GLY A 9 -7.23 -15.79 -3.78
C GLY A 9 -6.93 -16.31 -2.37
N THR A 10 -7.37 -15.57 -1.36
CA THR A 10 -6.95 -15.81 0.03
C THR A 10 -7.34 -17.19 0.56
N ALA A 11 -8.53 -17.70 0.20
CA ALA A 11 -8.97 -19.04 0.61
C ALA A 11 -8.41 -20.13 -0.31
N GLY A 12 -8.29 -19.86 -1.61
CA GLY A 12 -7.68 -20.78 -2.57
C GLY A 12 -6.21 -21.05 -2.26
N SER A 13 -5.44 -20.05 -1.82
CA SER A 13 -4.04 -20.21 -1.36
C SER A 13 -3.93 -21.14 -0.15
N VAL A 14 -4.85 -21.02 0.82
CA VAL A 14 -4.90 -21.91 1.98
C VAL A 14 -5.25 -23.35 1.57
N LYS A 15 -6.19 -23.52 0.65
CA LYS A 15 -6.50 -24.85 0.10
C LYS A 15 -5.34 -25.44 -0.70
N ASN A 16 -4.64 -24.64 -1.49
CA ASN A 16 -3.45 -25.06 -2.23
C ASN A 16 -2.32 -25.51 -1.30
N ALA A 17 -2.24 -24.91 -0.10
CA ALA A 17 -1.33 -25.35 0.96
C ALA A 17 -1.76 -26.65 1.66
N GLY A 18 -2.93 -27.20 1.34
CA GLY A 18 -3.39 -28.51 1.81
C GLY A 18 -4.04 -28.50 3.19
N LEU A 19 -4.39 -27.32 3.71
CA LEU A 19 -4.99 -27.18 5.04
C LEU A 19 -6.42 -27.74 5.14
N ASP A 20 -7.04 -28.05 4.00
CA ASP A 20 -8.31 -28.76 3.92
C ASP A 20 -8.22 -30.24 4.37
N LYS A 21 -7.00 -30.77 4.56
CA LYS A 21 -6.74 -32.15 4.96
C LYS A 21 -6.35 -32.30 6.43
N GLU A 22 -6.27 -31.21 7.16
CA GLU A 22 -5.98 -31.23 8.59
C GLU A 22 -7.19 -31.76 9.38
N ASP A 23 -6.94 -32.35 10.54
CA ASP A 23 -8.00 -32.89 11.42
C ASP A 23 -8.50 -31.86 12.45
N GLU A 24 -7.71 -30.82 12.71
CA GLU A 24 -7.97 -29.81 13.73
C GLU A 24 -8.17 -28.40 13.11
N PRO A 25 -8.97 -27.52 13.74
CA PRO A 25 -9.06 -26.12 13.35
C PRO A 25 -7.71 -25.42 13.35
N PHE A 26 -7.49 -24.56 12.36
CA PHE A 26 -6.25 -23.82 12.19
C PHE A 26 -6.50 -22.31 12.14
N VAL A 27 -5.48 -21.54 12.50
CA VAL A 27 -5.52 -20.07 12.44
C VAL A 27 -4.99 -19.60 11.10
N VAL A 28 -5.73 -18.74 10.43
CA VAL A 28 -5.30 -17.99 9.25
C VAL A 28 -5.04 -16.55 9.66
N ILE A 29 -3.86 -16.03 9.32
CA ILE A 29 -3.44 -14.66 9.60
C ILE A 29 -2.91 -14.07 8.30
N GLN A 30 -3.50 -12.97 7.82
CA GLN A 30 -2.90 -12.22 6.71
C GLN A 30 -1.57 -11.59 7.17
N GLY A 31 -0.52 -11.73 6.37
CA GLY A 31 0.86 -11.44 6.75
C GLY A 31 1.21 -9.96 6.96
N ASP A 32 0.28 -9.07 6.65
CA ASP A 32 0.33 -7.61 6.77
C ASP A 32 -0.36 -7.08 8.04
N ASN A 33 -0.57 -7.93 9.05
CA ASN A 33 -1.16 -7.52 10.33
C ASN A 33 -0.12 -7.47 11.46
N ILE A 34 -0.14 -6.38 12.22
CA ILE A 34 0.57 -6.28 13.50
C ILE A 34 -0.46 -6.28 14.63
N THR A 35 -0.37 -7.26 15.53
CA THR A 35 -1.31 -7.42 16.63
C THR A 35 -0.67 -8.02 17.88
N ASP A 36 -1.27 -7.79 19.06
CA ASP A 36 -0.98 -8.52 20.29
C ASP A 36 -2.14 -9.40 20.79
N MET A 37 -3.06 -9.73 19.89
CA MET A 37 -4.20 -10.59 20.17
C MET A 37 -3.79 -11.90 20.86
N ASN A 38 -4.61 -12.33 21.81
CA ASN A 38 -4.54 -13.65 22.39
C ASN A 38 -5.11 -14.71 21.42
N LEU A 39 -4.25 -15.30 20.57
CA LEU A 39 -4.64 -16.37 19.65
C LEU A 39 -5.21 -17.60 20.36
N ARG A 40 -4.79 -17.87 21.60
CA ARG A 40 -5.34 -19.00 22.37
C ARG A 40 -6.80 -18.75 22.73
N GLY A 41 -7.12 -17.53 23.17
CA GLY A 41 -8.51 -17.14 23.48
C GLY A 41 -9.42 -17.22 22.26
N LEU A 42 -8.90 -16.85 21.09
CA LEU A 42 -9.62 -16.99 19.82
C LEU A 42 -9.91 -18.47 19.47
N LEU A 43 -8.94 -19.37 19.66
CA LEU A 43 -9.12 -20.81 19.45
C LEU A 43 -10.10 -21.45 20.45
N ASP A 44 -9.99 -21.09 21.72
CA ASP A 44 -10.89 -21.59 22.77
C ASP A 44 -12.34 -21.18 22.47
N PHE A 45 -12.56 -19.91 22.08
CA PHE A 45 -13.87 -19.43 21.67
C PHE A 45 -14.43 -20.18 20.45
N HIS A 46 -13.59 -20.48 19.45
CA HIS A 46 -14.02 -21.26 18.29
C HIS A 46 -14.51 -22.67 18.70
N GLY A 47 -13.78 -23.33 19.60
CA GLY A 47 -14.16 -24.63 20.14
C GLY A 47 -15.49 -24.59 20.89
N ASP A 48 -15.72 -23.57 21.71
CA ASP A 48 -16.96 -23.39 22.46
C ASP A 48 -18.17 -23.05 21.56
N ALA A 49 -17.94 -22.25 20.52
CA ALA A 49 -18.98 -21.83 19.57
C ALA A 49 -19.44 -22.98 18.65
N GLY A 50 -18.56 -23.90 18.29
CA GLY A 50 -18.86 -25.06 17.44
C GLY A 50 -19.20 -24.72 15.98
N GLY A 51 -18.76 -23.55 15.50
CA GLY A 51 -18.92 -23.08 14.13
C GLY A 51 -17.89 -23.65 13.15
N LEU A 52 -18.03 -23.31 11.87
CA LEU A 52 -17.02 -23.61 10.84
C LEU A 52 -15.97 -22.52 10.71
N VAL A 53 -16.32 -21.28 11.08
CA VAL A 53 -15.44 -20.12 10.98
C VAL A 53 -15.64 -19.24 12.21
N THR A 54 -14.53 -18.79 12.79
CA THR A 54 -14.54 -17.67 13.75
C THR A 54 -13.68 -16.54 13.20
N ILE A 55 -14.22 -15.34 13.14
CA ILE A 55 -13.54 -14.12 12.66
C ILE A 55 -13.15 -13.29 13.87
N ALA A 56 -11.86 -12.92 14.00
CA ALA A 56 -11.46 -11.92 14.98
C ALA A 56 -11.87 -10.52 14.48
N LEU A 57 -12.59 -9.79 15.33
CA LEU A 57 -13.24 -8.53 14.99
C LEU A 57 -12.78 -7.41 15.91
N MET A 58 -12.60 -6.21 15.37
CA MET A 58 -12.23 -5.03 16.14
C MET A 58 -13.06 -3.81 15.74
N HIS A 59 -13.41 -2.97 16.71
CA HIS A 59 -14.00 -1.67 16.42
C HIS A 59 -12.97 -0.72 15.79
N VAL A 60 -13.35 -0.12 14.67
CA VAL A 60 -12.52 0.86 13.93
C VAL A 60 -13.29 2.16 13.71
N GLU A 61 -12.56 3.26 13.51
CA GLU A 61 -13.17 4.57 13.22
C GLU A 61 -13.68 4.65 11.76
N ASP A 62 -12.89 4.14 10.81
CA ASP A 62 -13.19 4.13 9.38
C ASP A 62 -13.40 2.71 8.85
N PRO A 63 -14.63 2.17 8.88
CA PRO A 63 -14.89 0.75 8.62
C PRO A 63 -14.98 0.37 7.14
N TRP A 64 -15.10 1.35 6.24
CA TRP A 64 -15.34 1.13 4.81
C TRP A 64 -14.17 0.45 4.05
N ASN A 65 -12.97 0.47 4.62
CA ASN A 65 -11.80 -0.21 4.07
C ASN A 65 -11.75 -1.73 4.39
N TYR A 66 -12.68 -2.22 5.21
CA TYR A 66 -12.64 -3.57 5.78
C TYR A 66 -13.95 -4.33 5.54
N GLY A 67 -13.92 -5.64 5.79
CA GLY A 67 -15.15 -6.42 5.95
C GLY A 67 -15.81 -6.13 7.28
N ILE A 68 -17.06 -5.69 7.27
CA ILE A 68 -17.80 -5.31 8.49
C ILE A 68 -18.81 -6.38 8.88
N ALA A 69 -18.93 -6.61 10.19
CA ALA A 69 -19.78 -7.63 10.76
C ALA A 69 -20.83 -7.02 11.72
N GLN A 70 -21.98 -7.67 11.79
CA GLN A 70 -22.98 -7.50 12.84
C GLN A 70 -23.21 -8.86 13.50
N LEU A 71 -23.22 -8.89 14.83
CA LEU A 71 -23.35 -10.11 15.61
C LEU A 71 -24.76 -10.26 16.18
N GLU A 72 -25.25 -11.50 16.22
CA GLU A 72 -26.39 -11.90 17.03
C GLU A 72 -26.00 -12.00 18.51
N GLY A 73 -26.98 -12.09 19.41
CA GLY A 73 -26.73 -12.14 20.86
C GLY A 73 -25.94 -13.37 21.34
N ASN A 74 -25.76 -14.39 20.50
CA ASN A 74 -24.93 -15.58 20.77
C ASN A 74 -23.52 -15.50 20.14
N GLY A 75 -23.15 -14.37 19.54
CA GLY A 75 -21.87 -14.18 18.86
C GLY A 75 -21.80 -14.71 17.42
N CYS A 76 -22.89 -15.30 16.89
CA CYS A 76 -22.98 -15.66 15.48
C CYS A 76 -23.02 -14.39 14.62
N ILE A 77 -22.41 -14.42 13.43
CA ILE A 77 -22.49 -13.31 12.48
C ILE A 77 -23.88 -13.29 11.84
N GLU A 78 -24.66 -12.25 12.15
CA GLU A 78 -25.95 -11.94 11.52
C GLU A 78 -25.77 -11.44 10.10
N ARG A 79 -24.77 -10.57 9.90
CA ARG A 79 -24.49 -9.92 8.62
C ARG A 79 -23.00 -9.68 8.47
N PHE A 80 -22.47 -9.97 7.29
CA PHE A 80 -21.11 -9.66 6.89
C PHE A 80 -21.11 -8.95 5.54
N HIS A 81 -20.30 -7.91 5.37
CA HIS A 81 -20.15 -7.21 4.10
C HIS A 81 -18.72 -6.74 3.90
N GLU A 82 -18.07 -7.27 2.87
CA GLU A 82 -16.70 -6.92 2.51
C GLU A 82 -16.63 -5.53 1.84
N LYS A 83 -15.80 -4.64 2.40
CA LYS A 83 -15.44 -3.32 1.84
C LYS A 83 -16.66 -2.53 1.32
N PRO A 84 -17.60 -2.18 2.22
CA PRO A 84 -18.77 -1.40 1.83
C PRO A 84 -18.39 -0.01 1.34
N ASP A 85 -19.22 0.58 0.48
CA ASP A 85 -19.15 2.02 0.23
C ASP A 85 -19.34 2.81 1.55
N LYS A 86 -18.83 4.05 1.62
CA LYS A 86 -18.93 4.88 2.83
C LYS A 86 -20.36 5.02 3.38
N GLY A 87 -21.36 5.10 2.51
CA GLY A 87 -22.78 5.16 2.91
C GLY A 87 -23.42 3.81 3.25
N GLY A 88 -22.75 2.70 2.94
CA GLY A 88 -23.21 1.32 3.16
C GLY A 88 -22.70 0.69 4.45
N CYS A 89 -21.92 1.42 5.25
CA CYS A 89 -21.41 0.95 6.54
C CYS A 89 -22.55 0.85 7.56
N PHE A 90 -22.93 -0.38 7.94
CA PHE A 90 -23.96 -0.64 8.96
C PHE A 90 -23.39 -0.96 10.35
N SER A 91 -22.07 -1.12 10.44
CA SER A 91 -21.34 -1.47 11.65
C SER A 91 -19.93 -0.91 11.57
N ASN A 92 -19.33 -0.62 12.72
CA ASN A 92 -17.91 -0.27 12.84
C ASN A 92 -17.05 -1.45 13.32
N LEU A 93 -17.64 -2.64 13.44
CA LEU A 93 -16.96 -3.86 13.83
C LEU A 93 -16.35 -4.52 12.59
N ALA A 94 -15.03 -4.39 12.43
CA ALA A 94 -14.28 -4.79 11.26
C ALA A 94 -13.54 -6.12 11.45
N SER A 95 -13.49 -6.91 10.38
CA SER A 95 -12.64 -8.09 10.22
C SER A 95 -11.17 -7.68 10.26
N THR A 96 -10.40 -8.38 11.08
CA THR A 96 -8.97 -8.13 11.28
C THR A 96 -8.07 -8.88 10.31
N GLY A 97 -8.65 -9.66 9.38
CA GLY A 97 -7.87 -10.57 8.53
C GLY A 97 -7.37 -11.83 9.25
N ILE A 98 -7.85 -12.06 10.49
CA ILE A 98 -7.47 -13.19 11.35
C ILE A 98 -8.70 -14.07 11.60
N TYR A 99 -8.56 -15.36 11.28
CA TYR A 99 -9.64 -16.33 11.30
C TYR A 99 -9.21 -17.62 11.98
N VAL A 100 -10.15 -18.31 12.63
CA VAL A 100 -10.04 -19.75 12.89
C VAL A 100 -10.96 -20.46 11.91
N ILE A 101 -10.42 -21.45 11.23
CA ILE A 101 -11.12 -22.21 10.19
C ILE A 101 -11.15 -23.67 10.61
N ASP A 102 -12.36 -24.24 10.71
CA ASP A 102 -12.53 -25.69 10.74
C ASP A 102 -12.24 -26.23 9.32
N PRO A 103 -11.40 -27.27 9.15
CA PRO A 103 -11.07 -27.83 7.84
C PRO A 103 -12.29 -28.16 6.97
N LYS A 104 -13.46 -28.50 7.55
CA LYS A 104 -14.71 -28.74 6.82
C LYS A 104 -15.24 -27.50 6.09
N ALA A 105 -14.87 -26.29 6.52
CA ALA A 105 -15.19 -25.08 5.78
C ALA A 105 -14.49 -25.07 4.40
N MET A 106 -13.33 -25.71 4.28
CA MET A 106 -12.54 -25.75 3.05
C MET A 106 -13.10 -26.71 1.99
N GLU A 107 -14.08 -27.55 2.34
CA GLU A 107 -14.87 -28.34 1.38
C GLU A 107 -15.64 -27.45 0.40
N PHE A 108 -15.96 -26.22 0.81
CA PHE A 108 -16.68 -25.24 0.00
C PHE A 108 -15.77 -24.44 -0.93
N VAL A 109 -14.45 -24.52 -0.73
CA VAL A 109 -13.46 -23.81 -1.56
C VAL A 109 -13.11 -24.69 -2.77
N PRO A 110 -13.29 -24.22 -4.01
CA PRO A 110 -12.94 -25.00 -5.19
C PRO A 110 -11.41 -25.16 -5.33
N GLU A 111 -10.97 -26.26 -5.93
CA GLU A 111 -9.55 -26.44 -6.26
C GLU A 111 -9.15 -25.58 -7.47
N ARG A 112 -7.97 -24.96 -7.39
CA ARG A 112 -7.32 -24.26 -8.52
C ARG A 112 -8.15 -23.13 -9.15
N ILE A 113 -9.09 -22.56 -8.40
CA ILE A 113 -9.91 -21.43 -8.84
C ILE A 113 -9.69 -20.27 -7.87
N PRO A 114 -9.52 -19.03 -8.35
CA PRO A 114 -9.45 -17.85 -7.50
C PRO A 114 -10.67 -17.78 -6.57
N PHE A 115 -10.42 -17.79 -5.26
CA PHE A 115 -11.45 -17.83 -4.24
C PHE A 115 -10.98 -17.17 -2.94
N ASP A 116 -11.74 -16.19 -2.46
CA ASP A 116 -11.42 -15.39 -1.27
C ASP A 116 -12.24 -15.79 -0.03
N PHE A 117 -11.65 -15.63 1.16
CA PHE A 117 -12.36 -15.88 2.42
C PHE A 117 -13.58 -14.97 2.56
N ALA A 118 -13.36 -13.65 2.52
CA ALA A 118 -14.38 -12.66 2.83
C ALA A 118 -15.45 -12.51 1.73
N LYS A 119 -15.02 -12.50 0.47
CA LYS A 119 -15.91 -12.29 -0.69
C LYS A 119 -16.69 -13.54 -1.05
N ASP A 120 -16.04 -14.71 -1.01
CA ASP A 120 -16.62 -15.95 -1.53
C ASP A 120 -17.00 -16.92 -0.41
N LEU A 121 -16.04 -17.38 0.40
CA LEU A 121 -16.29 -18.46 1.37
C LEU A 121 -17.32 -18.06 2.43
N PHE A 122 -17.15 -16.89 3.07
CA PHE A 122 -18.07 -16.44 4.12
C PHE A 122 -19.46 -16.17 3.56
N HIS A 123 -19.54 -15.59 2.35
CA HIS A 123 -20.81 -15.39 1.66
C HIS A 123 -21.51 -16.72 1.37
N LEU A 124 -20.76 -17.70 0.84
CA LEU A 124 -21.28 -19.03 0.51
C LEU A 124 -21.76 -19.79 1.76
N LEU A 125 -20.98 -19.76 2.84
CA LEU A 125 -21.34 -20.36 4.12
C LEU A 125 -22.59 -19.69 4.71
N TYR A 126 -22.67 -18.37 4.68
CA TYR A 126 -23.83 -17.62 5.13
C TYR A 126 -25.11 -18.00 4.35
N MET A 127 -25.01 -18.18 3.04
CA MET A 127 -26.14 -18.59 2.20
C MET A 127 -26.54 -20.06 2.39
N LYS A 128 -25.57 -20.98 2.49
CA LYS A 128 -25.83 -22.42 2.50
C LYS A 128 -26.07 -22.99 3.90
N LYS A 129 -25.49 -22.38 4.94
CA LYS A 129 -25.46 -22.93 6.29
C LYS A 129 -25.39 -21.81 7.34
N LYS A 130 -26.52 -21.14 7.59
CA LYS A 130 -26.63 -20.12 8.65
C LYS A 130 -26.22 -20.68 10.02
N GLY A 131 -25.67 -19.84 10.89
CA GLY A 131 -25.31 -20.22 12.26
C GLY A 131 -23.92 -20.86 12.41
N VAL A 132 -23.06 -20.79 11.39
CA VAL A 132 -21.73 -21.45 11.42
C VAL A 132 -20.55 -20.47 11.38
N ILE A 133 -20.81 -19.18 11.31
CA ILE A 133 -19.77 -18.14 11.31
C ILE A 133 -19.96 -17.33 12.58
N PHE A 134 -18.93 -17.22 13.39
CA PHE A 134 -18.95 -16.50 14.66
C PHE A 134 -17.95 -15.34 14.65
N GLY A 135 -18.25 -14.29 15.41
CA GLY A 135 -17.35 -13.17 15.65
C GLY A 135 -16.73 -13.27 17.03
N TYR A 136 -15.40 -13.12 17.10
CA TYR A 136 -14.67 -12.95 18.34
C TYR A 136 -14.23 -11.49 18.46
N GLU A 137 -14.91 -10.72 19.29
CA GLU A 137 -14.60 -9.31 19.51
C GLU A 137 -13.33 -9.16 20.35
N LEU A 138 -12.34 -8.46 19.81
CA LEU A 138 -11.11 -8.12 20.53
C LEU A 138 -11.41 -7.09 21.62
N GLY A 139 -10.74 -7.23 22.76
CA GLY A 139 -10.84 -6.25 23.84
C GLY A 139 -10.29 -4.89 23.42
N ALA A 140 -10.81 -3.82 24.03
CA ALA A 140 -10.37 -2.45 23.73
C ALA A 140 -8.87 -2.20 24.00
N ASP A 141 -8.25 -3.00 24.88
CA ASP A 141 -6.83 -2.93 25.20
C ASP A 141 -5.93 -3.70 24.22
N ASN A 142 -6.52 -4.52 23.32
CA ASN A 142 -5.76 -5.22 22.30
C ASN A 142 -5.34 -4.24 21.19
N PHE A 143 -4.17 -4.50 20.62
CA PHE A 143 -3.66 -3.79 19.47
C PHE A 143 -3.88 -4.59 18.19
N TRP A 144 -4.35 -3.91 17.16
CA TRP A 144 -4.33 -4.39 15.79
C TRP A 144 -4.11 -3.20 14.84
N ALA A 145 -3.30 -3.44 13.81
CA ALA A 145 -3.07 -2.55 12.70
C ALA A 145 -2.82 -3.39 11.44
N ASP A 146 -3.61 -3.11 10.41
CA ASP A 146 -3.31 -3.44 9.02
C ASP A 146 -2.20 -2.50 8.53
N VAL A 147 -1.02 -3.05 8.21
CA VAL A 147 0.13 -2.25 7.73
C VAL A 147 0.18 -2.10 6.21
N GLY A 148 -0.83 -2.58 5.48
CA GLY A 148 -1.02 -2.31 4.06
C GLY A 148 -1.38 -0.85 3.77
N GLN A 149 -1.85 -0.09 4.78
CA GLN A 149 -2.06 1.35 4.68
C GLN A 149 -1.02 2.12 5.51
N PRO A 150 -0.48 3.24 5.00
CA PRO A 150 0.51 4.06 5.70
C PRO A 150 0.13 4.50 7.11
N GLU A 151 -1.16 4.83 7.32
CA GLU A 151 -1.68 5.22 8.63
C GLU A 151 -1.57 4.05 9.62
N GLY A 152 -1.89 2.83 9.16
CA GLY A 152 -1.71 1.60 9.93
C GLY A 152 -0.25 1.24 10.15
N TYR A 153 0.62 1.44 9.16
CA TYR A 153 2.07 1.28 9.30
C TYR A 153 2.64 2.20 10.38
N LEU A 154 2.35 3.51 10.35
CA LEU A 154 2.81 4.46 11.36
C LEU A 154 2.24 4.16 12.75
N LYS A 155 0.97 3.72 12.82
CA LYS A 155 0.35 3.25 14.08
C LYS A 155 1.09 2.02 14.63
N ALA A 156 1.39 1.03 13.80
CA ALA A 156 2.14 -0.16 14.17
C ALA A 156 3.57 0.20 14.63
N MET A 157 4.25 1.06 13.89
CA MET A 157 5.58 1.57 14.21
C MET A 157 5.59 2.24 15.60
N ALA A 158 4.69 3.20 15.85
CA ALA A 158 4.58 3.88 17.13
C ALA A 158 4.27 2.91 18.28
N TRP A 159 3.36 1.96 18.06
CA TRP A 159 3.02 0.94 19.05
C TRP A 159 4.20 0.01 19.36
N MET A 160 4.91 -0.47 18.34
CA MET A 160 6.08 -1.33 18.50
C MET A 160 7.19 -0.62 19.27
N MET A 161 7.48 0.63 18.94
CA MET A 161 8.50 1.41 19.64
C MET A 161 8.12 1.64 21.12
N LYS A 162 6.85 1.96 21.40
CA LYS A 162 6.34 2.06 22.78
C LYS A 162 6.46 0.72 23.51
N LYS A 163 6.11 -0.39 22.87
CA LYS A 163 6.17 -1.75 23.44
C LYS A 163 7.60 -2.22 23.71
N ALA A 164 8.56 -1.80 22.87
CA ALA A 164 9.98 -2.05 23.09
C ALA A 164 10.52 -1.36 24.37
N LYS A 165 9.78 -0.38 24.93
CA LYS A 165 10.16 0.39 26.13
C LYS A 165 11.55 1.03 26.01
N ARG A 166 11.91 1.46 24.80
CA ARG A 166 13.15 2.16 24.52
C ARG A 166 12.84 3.64 24.28
N GLY A 167 13.66 4.51 24.85
CA GLY A 167 13.59 5.96 24.59
C GLY A 167 14.15 6.25 23.21
N VAL A 168 15.44 6.54 23.12
CA VAL A 168 16.11 6.73 21.83
C VAL A 168 17.04 5.55 21.58
N VAL A 169 16.96 4.97 20.39
CA VAL A 169 17.89 3.96 19.88
C VAL A 169 18.69 4.61 18.76
N MET A 170 20.02 4.56 18.85
CA MET A 170 20.92 5.11 17.84
C MET A 170 21.89 4.03 17.38
N GLY A 171 22.11 3.97 16.07
CA GLY A 171 23.14 3.19 15.42
C GLY A 171 24.54 3.78 15.62
N GLU A 172 25.50 3.22 14.90
CA GLU A 172 26.90 3.61 14.92
C GLU A 172 27.22 4.67 13.86
N ASN A 173 28.35 5.36 14.01
CA ASN A 173 28.90 6.30 13.01
C ASN A 173 28.00 7.50 12.63
N GLY A 174 26.95 7.78 13.40
CA GLY A 174 26.10 8.97 13.23
C GLY A 174 26.64 10.23 13.90
N ALA A 175 26.13 11.39 13.49
CA ALA A 175 26.45 12.69 14.07
C ALA A 175 25.18 13.50 14.35
N ILE A 176 24.92 13.82 15.63
CA ILE A 176 23.78 14.65 16.04
C ILE A 176 24.32 15.96 16.62
N ASN A 177 24.17 17.05 15.88
CA ASN A 177 24.78 18.33 16.21
C ASN A 177 23.72 19.28 16.78
N GLY A 178 23.83 19.68 18.05
CA GLY A 178 22.99 20.77 18.61
C GLY A 178 21.47 20.59 18.47
N SER A 179 20.97 19.35 18.49
CA SER A 179 19.59 19.00 18.15
C SER A 179 18.88 18.18 19.24
N GLY A 180 17.56 18.34 19.34
CA GLY A 180 16.72 17.66 20.33
C GLY A 180 16.14 16.36 19.77
N ILE A 181 16.41 15.23 20.45
CA ILE A 181 15.83 13.93 20.09
C ILE A 181 14.87 13.49 21.19
N THR A 182 13.59 13.34 20.83
CA THR A 182 12.52 12.91 21.73
C THR A 182 12.16 11.46 21.44
N GLY A 183 12.21 10.61 22.47
CA GLY A 183 11.78 9.21 22.35
C GLY A 183 10.25 9.04 22.40
N PRO A 184 9.70 7.92 21.89
CA PRO A 184 10.47 6.82 21.33
C PRO A 184 10.91 7.10 19.88
N THR A 185 12.19 6.90 19.57
CA THR A 185 12.78 7.23 18.25
C THR A 185 13.93 6.26 17.93
N VAL A 186 14.03 5.86 16.66
CA VAL A 186 15.12 5.02 16.15
C VAL A 186 15.90 5.78 15.10
N ILE A 187 17.22 5.78 15.22
CA ILE A 187 18.16 6.41 14.31
C ILE A 187 19.14 5.33 13.88
N GLY A 188 19.23 5.08 12.57
CA GLY A 188 20.12 4.08 11.97
C GLY A 188 21.59 4.46 12.01
N ASP A 189 22.40 3.65 11.34
CA ASP A 189 23.83 3.85 11.21
C ASP A 189 24.13 5.02 10.24
N GLY A 190 25.22 5.76 10.48
CA GLY A 190 25.66 6.82 9.57
C GLY A 190 24.74 8.05 9.48
N VAL A 191 23.67 8.12 10.27
CA VAL A 191 22.72 9.24 10.22
C VAL A 191 23.36 10.54 10.70
N VAL A 192 23.16 11.60 9.93
CA VAL A 192 23.61 12.96 10.25
C VAL A 192 22.41 13.85 10.49
N VAL A 193 22.35 14.48 11.67
CA VAL A 193 21.37 15.52 12.01
C VAL A 193 22.11 16.80 12.32
N GLU A 194 21.89 17.82 11.50
CA GLU A 194 22.46 19.15 11.65
C GLU A 194 21.85 19.92 12.84
N GLU A 195 22.34 21.15 13.07
CA GLU A 195 21.94 22.02 14.18
C GLU A 195 20.47 22.44 14.19
N ASN A 196 19.95 22.63 15.42
CA ASN A 196 18.60 23.16 15.71
C ASN A 196 17.44 22.31 15.20
N CYS A 197 17.64 21.01 15.05
CA CYS A 197 16.60 20.07 14.67
C CYS A 197 15.84 19.52 15.88
N SER A 198 14.60 19.10 15.64
CA SER A 198 13.76 18.37 16.57
C SER A 198 13.32 17.06 15.92
N ILE A 199 13.75 15.93 16.47
CA ILE A 199 13.43 14.59 15.94
C ILE A 199 12.62 13.81 16.97
N GLY A 200 11.50 13.27 16.52
CA GLY A 200 10.56 12.50 17.34
C GLY A 200 9.52 13.36 18.07
N PRO A 201 8.62 12.71 18.84
CA PRO A 201 8.54 11.28 19.07
C PRO A 201 8.03 10.49 17.87
N ASN A 202 8.16 9.16 17.97
CA ASN A 202 7.70 8.17 17.01
C ASN A 202 8.35 8.32 15.62
N THR A 203 9.64 8.65 15.58
CA THR A 203 10.36 8.81 14.31
C THR A 203 11.37 7.69 14.11
N VAL A 204 11.45 7.21 12.87
CA VAL A 204 12.47 6.26 12.42
C VAL A 204 13.25 6.87 11.28
N LEU A 205 14.56 7.02 11.48
CA LEU A 205 15.52 7.38 10.44
C LEU A 205 16.33 6.12 10.12
N PHE A 206 16.29 5.65 8.88
CA PHE A 206 17.13 4.56 8.40
C PHE A 206 18.58 5.02 8.18
N ASP A 207 19.43 4.07 7.80
CA ASP A 207 20.86 4.29 7.65
C ASP A 207 21.16 5.39 6.61
N ASP A 208 22.26 6.11 6.83
CA ASP A 208 22.78 7.16 5.95
C ASP A 208 21.78 8.30 5.64
N VAL A 209 20.77 8.50 6.49
CA VAL A 209 19.87 9.65 6.37
C VAL A 209 20.58 10.94 6.79
N TYR A 210 20.41 12.01 6.01
CA TYR A 210 20.90 13.35 6.33
C TYR A 210 19.73 14.30 6.57
N ILE A 211 19.70 14.93 7.74
CA ILE A 211 18.71 15.94 8.12
C ILE A 211 19.36 17.32 8.20
N GLY A 212 18.94 18.22 7.30
CA GLY A 212 19.38 19.62 7.26
C GLY A 212 18.97 20.44 8.49
N ARG A 213 19.57 21.63 8.64
CA ARG A 213 19.42 22.50 9.81
C ARG A 213 17.97 22.95 10.02
N ASN A 214 17.63 23.23 11.28
CA ASN A 214 16.33 23.78 11.69
C ASN A 214 15.12 22.91 11.27
N SER A 215 15.33 21.60 11.11
CA SER A 215 14.28 20.67 10.67
C SER A 215 13.50 20.07 11.83
N ASN A 216 12.21 19.82 11.62
CA ASN A 216 11.33 19.19 12.59
C ASN A 216 10.69 17.92 12.01
N LEU A 217 10.93 16.78 12.64
CA LEU A 217 10.47 15.46 12.21
C LEU A 217 9.69 14.79 13.34
N GLU A 218 8.42 14.44 13.13
CA GLU A 218 7.56 13.82 14.14
C GLU A 218 6.67 12.73 13.53
N GLN A 219 6.56 11.58 14.19
CA GLN A 219 5.66 10.49 13.75
C GLN A 219 5.90 10.10 12.28
N CYS A 220 7.16 9.95 11.87
CA CYS A 220 7.51 9.71 10.48
C CYS A 220 8.54 8.59 10.31
N PHE A 221 8.57 8.06 9.09
CA PHE A 221 9.55 7.10 8.62
C PHE A 221 10.36 7.74 7.48
N ILE A 222 11.68 7.70 7.58
CA ILE A 222 12.59 8.18 6.54
C ILE A 222 13.51 7.02 6.13
N GLY A 223 13.41 6.60 4.87
CA GLY A 223 14.18 5.51 4.28
C GLY A 223 15.66 5.85 4.06
N GLU A 224 16.46 4.81 3.89
CA GLU A 224 17.92 4.88 3.81
C GLU A 224 18.43 5.88 2.76
N GLY A 225 19.56 6.53 3.05
CA GLY A 225 20.22 7.46 2.12
C GLY A 225 19.40 8.67 1.70
N THR A 226 18.32 8.99 2.42
CA THR A 226 17.46 10.16 2.14
C THR A 226 18.06 11.42 2.73
N ILE A 227 18.00 12.51 1.97
CA ILE A 227 18.60 13.80 2.34
C ILE A 227 17.50 14.85 2.41
N THR A 228 17.48 15.64 3.49
CA THR A 228 16.66 16.84 3.60
C THR A 228 17.52 18.09 3.58
N GLY A 229 17.03 19.13 2.90
CA GLY A 229 17.54 20.49 3.01
C GLY A 229 17.18 21.13 4.35
N GLU A 230 17.50 22.41 4.48
CA GLU A 230 17.21 23.19 5.69
C GLU A 230 15.72 23.44 5.87
N ASN A 231 15.27 23.64 7.11
CA ASN A 231 13.90 23.99 7.49
C ASN A 231 12.84 22.96 7.05
N ALA A 232 13.21 21.69 6.86
CA ALA A 232 12.25 20.65 6.53
C ALA A 232 11.29 20.37 7.71
N CYS A 233 9.98 20.28 7.45
CA CYS A 233 8.96 19.93 8.43
C CYS A 233 8.23 18.66 7.97
N ILE A 234 8.47 17.53 8.63
CA ILE A 234 7.94 16.23 8.21
C ILE A 234 7.14 15.64 9.37
N LYS A 235 5.82 15.47 9.17
CA LYS A 235 4.91 14.99 10.21
C LYS A 235 3.93 13.95 9.68
N GLY A 236 3.82 12.82 10.38
CA GLY A 236 2.85 11.78 10.03
C GLY A 236 3.12 11.14 8.66
N ALA A 237 4.38 11.15 8.20
CA ALA A 237 4.71 10.89 6.80
C ALA A 237 5.63 9.66 6.64
N ILE A 238 5.60 9.07 5.46
CA ILE A 238 6.50 7.99 5.04
C ILE A 238 7.29 8.47 3.82
N ILE A 239 8.61 8.50 3.94
CA ILE A 239 9.53 8.88 2.86
C ILE A 239 10.40 7.67 2.54
N GLY A 240 10.35 7.21 1.29
CA GLY A 240 11.12 6.09 0.79
C GLY A 240 12.62 6.40 0.69
N ALA A 241 13.42 5.37 0.42
CA ALA A 241 14.87 5.47 0.32
C ALA A 241 15.35 6.44 -0.77
N HIS A 242 16.55 6.99 -0.61
CA HIS A 242 17.27 7.79 -1.59
C HIS A 242 16.47 8.99 -2.14
N CYS A 243 15.60 9.58 -1.31
CA CYS A 243 14.91 10.80 -1.68
C CYS A 243 15.78 12.03 -1.42
N GLU A 244 15.53 13.09 -2.18
CA GLU A 244 16.17 14.39 -1.99
C GLU A 244 15.09 15.46 -1.76
N LEU A 245 14.96 15.94 -0.53
CA LEU A 245 14.03 17.00 -0.19
C LEU A 245 14.79 18.32 -0.15
N GLY A 246 14.37 19.30 -0.95
CA GLY A 246 14.94 20.64 -0.91
C GLY A 246 14.68 21.38 0.40
N ASN A 247 15.32 22.54 0.56
CA ASN A 247 15.04 23.50 1.64
C ASN A 247 13.56 23.90 1.72
N ASP A 248 13.09 24.19 2.93
CA ASP A 248 11.74 24.69 3.22
C ASP A 248 10.62 23.73 2.74
N VAL A 249 10.89 22.43 2.74
CA VAL A 249 9.91 21.40 2.36
C VAL A 249 9.05 21.02 3.57
N GLU A 250 7.74 20.94 3.35
CA GLU A 250 6.77 20.44 4.32
C GLU A 250 6.14 19.15 3.82
N VAL A 251 6.19 18.07 4.62
CA VAL A 251 5.51 16.81 4.30
C VAL A 251 4.57 16.47 5.45
N LEU A 252 3.27 16.65 5.24
CA LEU A 252 2.23 16.51 6.27
C LEU A 252 1.26 15.40 5.89
N ASN A 253 1.38 14.23 6.52
CA ASN A 253 0.66 13.01 6.14
C ASN A 253 0.93 12.56 4.69
N GLY A 254 2.08 12.97 4.13
CA GLY A 254 2.51 12.65 2.78
C GLY A 254 3.22 11.30 2.67
N LYS A 255 3.19 10.73 1.46
CA LYS A 255 3.82 9.44 1.12
C LYS A 255 4.72 9.67 -0.08
N ILE A 256 6.04 9.65 0.12
CA ILE A 256 7.00 9.88 -0.96
C ILE A 256 7.66 8.55 -1.27
N TRP A 257 7.52 8.08 -2.51
CA TRP A 257 8.17 6.85 -2.95
C TRP A 257 9.68 7.03 -3.09
N PRO A 258 10.46 5.92 -3.05
CA PRO A 258 11.91 5.99 -3.17
C PRO A 258 12.39 6.76 -4.40
N TYR A 259 13.59 7.33 -4.30
CA TYR A 259 14.31 8.03 -5.37
C TYR A 259 13.61 9.29 -5.92
N ILE A 260 12.80 9.94 -5.09
CA ILE A 260 12.08 11.15 -5.48
C ILE A 260 12.81 12.40 -4.99
N THR A 261 13.00 13.34 -5.89
CA THR A 261 13.44 14.71 -5.56
C THR A 261 12.21 15.61 -5.38
N ILE A 262 12.08 16.21 -4.19
CA ILE A 262 11.09 17.25 -3.89
C ILE A 262 11.79 18.61 -3.97
N PRO A 263 11.35 19.54 -4.83
CA PRO A 263 11.99 20.85 -4.94
C PRO A 263 11.82 21.70 -3.68
N HIS A 264 12.66 22.74 -3.55
CA HIS A 264 12.57 23.72 -2.48
C HIS A 264 11.16 24.33 -2.30
N SER A 265 10.85 24.74 -1.08
CA SER A 265 9.62 25.45 -0.71
C SER A 265 8.34 24.73 -1.14
N THR A 266 8.34 23.40 -1.07
CA THR A 266 7.23 22.55 -1.51
C THR A 266 6.51 21.93 -0.32
N THR A 267 5.18 22.06 -0.26
CA THR A 267 4.33 21.27 0.64
C THR A 267 3.81 20.03 -0.08
N VAL A 268 3.86 18.88 0.61
CA VAL A 268 3.34 17.57 0.19
C VAL A 268 2.37 17.07 1.27
N ASP A 269 1.12 16.83 0.90
CA ASP A 269 0.06 16.28 1.77
C ASP A 269 -0.61 15.03 1.16
N SER A 270 0.02 14.44 0.16
CA SER A 270 -0.50 13.32 -0.62
C SER A 270 0.60 12.31 -0.97
N THR A 271 0.24 11.31 -1.77
CA THR A 271 1.19 10.36 -2.34
C THR A 271 1.91 10.97 -3.55
N ILE A 272 3.24 10.99 -3.51
CA ILE A 272 4.10 11.32 -4.65
C ILE A 272 4.80 10.03 -5.09
N LYS A 273 4.57 9.65 -6.34
CA LYS A 273 5.24 8.53 -7.01
C LYS A 273 5.96 9.06 -8.24
N ARG A 274 7.13 8.51 -8.53
CA ARG A 274 7.86 8.75 -9.77
C ARG A 274 8.43 7.43 -10.24
N PHE A 275 8.09 7.03 -11.46
CA PHE A 275 8.70 5.88 -12.10
C PHE A 275 10.05 6.33 -12.66
N ILE A 276 11.12 5.60 -12.34
CA ILE A 276 12.47 5.94 -12.80
C ILE A 276 12.85 4.97 -13.89
N ARG A 277 13.14 5.51 -15.08
CA ARG A 277 13.77 4.76 -16.16
C ARG A 277 15.08 4.16 -15.60
N PHE A 278 15.12 2.86 -15.35
CA PHE A 278 16.34 2.16 -15.00
C PHE A 278 17.36 2.40 -16.12
N LYS A 279 18.38 3.25 -15.88
CA LYS A 279 19.60 3.26 -16.70
C LYS A 279 20.48 2.13 -16.20
N GLY A 280 20.08 0.90 -16.49
CA GLY A 280 20.88 -0.29 -16.22
C GLY A 280 21.30 -0.90 -17.55
N ASP A 281 22.60 -1.10 -17.73
CA ASP A 281 23.23 -1.86 -18.82
C ASP A 281 22.84 -3.36 -18.81
N GLY A 282 21.74 -3.71 -18.16
CA GLY A 282 21.17 -5.04 -18.14
C GLY A 282 20.43 -5.28 -19.44
N LYS A 283 21.07 -6.00 -20.37
CA LYS A 283 20.34 -6.71 -21.42
C LYS A 283 19.30 -7.60 -20.73
N TYR A 284 18.04 -7.19 -20.76
CA TYR A 284 16.94 -8.04 -20.35
C TYR A 284 16.49 -8.84 -21.58
N GLU A 285 16.93 -10.10 -21.66
CA GLU A 285 16.39 -11.07 -22.62
C GLU A 285 15.07 -11.64 -22.04
N GLY A 286 14.03 -10.81 -22.04
CA GLY A 286 12.66 -11.25 -21.78
C GLY A 286 11.92 -11.43 -23.11
N ASN A 287 11.47 -12.64 -23.41
CA ASN A 287 10.61 -12.89 -24.56
C ASN A 287 9.32 -12.07 -24.40
N GLY A 288 9.13 -11.09 -25.27
CA GLY A 288 7.97 -10.20 -25.28
C GLY A 288 6.67 -10.92 -25.63
N GLU A 289 6.12 -11.66 -24.69
CA GLU A 289 4.78 -12.25 -24.77
C GLU A 289 3.77 -11.39 -23.99
N HIS A 290 3.30 -10.36 -24.69
CA HIS A 290 1.94 -9.82 -24.85
C HIS A 290 0.80 -9.93 -23.80
N GLU A 291 0.88 -10.65 -22.67
CA GLU A 291 -0.36 -11.01 -21.96
C GLU A 291 -0.98 -9.94 -21.04
N ASP A 292 -0.30 -8.85 -20.65
CA ASP A 292 -0.82 -8.03 -19.53
C ASP A 292 -0.77 -6.49 -19.72
N LEU A 293 -0.78 -6.02 -20.97
CA LEU A 293 -0.86 -4.58 -21.30
C LEU A 293 -2.27 -3.98 -21.15
N LEU A 294 -3.30 -4.83 -21.07
CA LEU A 294 -4.69 -4.43 -20.82
C LEU A 294 -5.10 -4.61 -19.35
N ARG A 295 -4.17 -5.03 -18.48
CA ARG A 295 -4.44 -5.30 -17.08
C ARG A 295 -4.79 -4.03 -16.32
N THR A 296 -5.64 -4.18 -15.32
CA THR A 296 -5.84 -3.17 -14.28
C THR A 296 -4.88 -3.47 -13.15
N VAL A 297 -4.01 -2.51 -12.83
CA VAL A 297 -2.98 -2.63 -11.81
C VAL A 297 -3.50 -2.20 -10.44
N SER A 298 -2.81 -2.58 -9.37
CA SER A 298 -3.16 -2.15 -8.01
C SER A 298 -2.88 -0.65 -7.80
N ASP A 299 -3.38 -0.07 -6.70
CA ASP A 299 -3.02 1.29 -6.28
C ASP A 299 -1.50 1.49 -6.17
N GLU A 300 -0.74 0.44 -5.84
CA GLU A 300 0.71 0.49 -5.73
C GLU A 300 1.40 0.75 -7.07
N GLU A 301 0.87 0.17 -8.14
CA GLU A 301 1.40 0.26 -9.51
C GLU A 301 0.72 1.37 -10.34
N ALA A 302 -0.37 1.96 -9.85
CA ALA A 302 -1.15 2.95 -10.58
C ALA A 302 -0.39 4.28 -10.80
N PHE A 303 -0.77 5.00 -11.86
CA PHE A 303 -0.23 6.32 -12.15
C PHE A 303 -1.02 7.42 -11.46
N TYR A 304 -0.37 8.19 -10.60
CA TYR A 304 -0.98 9.29 -9.87
C TYR A 304 -0.67 10.61 -10.57
N PHE A 305 -1.72 11.29 -11.04
CA PHE A 305 -1.55 12.61 -11.61
C PHE A 305 -1.37 13.66 -10.51
N ASN A 306 -0.25 14.36 -10.57
CA ASN A 306 0.18 15.39 -9.66
C ASN A 306 0.44 16.68 -10.45
N MET A 307 0.35 17.83 -9.78
CA MET A 307 0.64 19.12 -10.39
C MET A 307 1.22 20.10 -9.39
N ARG A 308 1.92 21.11 -9.90
CA ARG A 308 2.39 22.25 -9.08
C ARG A 308 1.30 23.32 -8.98
N LYS A 309 0.83 23.61 -7.77
CA LYS A 309 -0.18 24.66 -7.49
C LYS A 309 0.26 25.51 -6.30
N GLY A 310 0.64 26.77 -6.56
CA GLY A 310 1.04 27.72 -5.52
C GLY A 310 2.27 27.27 -4.72
N GLY A 311 3.28 26.70 -5.39
CA GLY A 311 4.49 26.16 -4.77
C GLY A 311 4.35 24.74 -4.21
N LYS A 312 3.13 24.23 -4.05
CA LYS A 312 2.85 22.88 -3.55
C LYS A 312 2.77 21.87 -4.69
N ILE A 313 3.24 20.64 -4.46
CA ILE A 313 2.89 19.50 -5.32
C ILE A 313 1.61 18.92 -4.75
N VAL A 314 0.55 18.94 -5.53
CA VAL A 314 -0.76 18.47 -5.11
C VAL A 314 -1.24 17.36 -6.04
N HIS A 315 -1.83 16.32 -5.44
CA HIS A 315 -2.54 15.30 -6.21
C HIS A 315 -3.78 15.91 -6.87
N THR A 316 -4.02 15.62 -8.14
CA THR A 316 -5.18 16.17 -8.86
C THR A 316 -6.49 15.45 -8.52
N GLY A 317 -6.41 14.33 -7.78
CA GLY A 317 -7.53 13.41 -7.56
C GLY A 317 -7.75 12.43 -8.71
N SER A 318 -6.81 12.35 -9.66
CA SER A 318 -6.89 11.46 -10.82
C SER A 318 -5.81 10.39 -10.75
N VAL A 319 -6.23 9.13 -10.81
CA VAL A 319 -5.35 7.95 -10.73
C VAL A 319 -5.72 7.02 -11.88
N ALA A 320 -4.73 6.55 -12.62
CA ALA A 320 -4.93 5.61 -13.72
C ALA A 320 -4.36 4.23 -13.37
N HIS A 321 -5.21 3.20 -13.40
CA HIS A 321 -4.83 1.82 -13.11
C HIS A 321 -4.57 1.00 -14.38
N ASN A 322 -4.82 1.57 -15.56
CA ASN A 322 -4.54 0.93 -16.84
C ASN A 322 -4.31 2.01 -17.92
N LEU A 323 -3.76 1.61 -19.06
CA LEU A 323 -3.46 2.52 -20.17
C LEU A 323 -4.71 3.22 -20.74
N LYS A 324 -5.89 2.60 -20.63
CA LYS A 324 -7.15 3.18 -21.11
C LYS A 324 -7.61 4.32 -20.19
N GLU A 325 -7.67 4.08 -18.89
CA GLU A 325 -7.94 5.12 -17.87
C GLU A 325 -6.93 6.26 -17.98
N PHE A 326 -5.65 5.93 -18.18
CA PHE A 326 -4.61 6.93 -18.36
C PHE A 326 -4.94 7.88 -19.53
N VAL A 327 -5.29 7.35 -20.70
CA VAL A 327 -5.69 8.17 -21.86
C VAL A 327 -6.95 9.00 -21.57
N GLU A 328 -7.97 8.41 -20.97
CA GLU A 328 -9.23 9.08 -20.64
C GLU A 328 -9.04 10.24 -19.66
N LEU A 329 -8.16 10.06 -18.67
CA LEU A 329 -7.80 11.08 -17.69
C LEU A 329 -6.87 12.13 -18.30
N TYR A 330 -5.84 11.71 -19.03
CA TYR A 330 -4.86 12.60 -19.65
C TYR A 330 -5.49 13.57 -20.66
N ASP A 331 -6.56 13.16 -21.34
CA ASP A 331 -7.33 14.04 -22.24
C ASP A 331 -8.04 15.18 -21.50
N LYS A 332 -8.38 14.98 -20.22
CA LYS A 332 -9.21 15.89 -19.41
C LYS A 332 -8.42 16.65 -18.34
N ILE A 333 -7.25 16.15 -17.96
CA ILE A 333 -6.47 16.68 -16.82
C ILE A 333 -5.97 18.10 -17.06
N ASP A 334 -5.52 18.81 -16.03
CA ASP A 334 -4.96 20.15 -16.22
C ASP A 334 -3.63 20.08 -17.00
N LEU A 335 -3.38 21.03 -17.91
CA LEU A 335 -2.11 21.13 -18.63
C LEU A 335 -0.92 21.25 -17.68
N LYS A 336 -1.10 21.89 -16.51
CA LYS A 336 -0.06 21.98 -15.48
C LYS A 336 0.33 20.63 -14.89
N ALA A 337 -0.60 19.68 -14.83
CA ALA A 337 -0.30 18.32 -14.40
C ALA A 337 0.53 17.59 -15.48
N ILE A 338 0.18 17.79 -16.74
CA ILE A 338 0.95 17.25 -17.87
C ILE A 338 2.38 17.80 -17.87
N GLU A 339 2.52 19.12 -17.75
CA GLU A 339 3.82 19.80 -17.67
C GLU A 339 4.67 19.26 -16.49
N TYR A 340 4.05 19.09 -15.32
CA TYR A 340 4.71 18.51 -14.15
C TYR A 340 5.32 17.14 -14.48
N HIS A 341 4.54 16.17 -14.94
CA HIS A 341 4.99 14.79 -15.17
C HIS A 341 6.06 14.65 -16.25
N LEU A 342 5.99 15.47 -17.30
CA LEU A 342 6.96 15.41 -18.38
C LEU A 342 8.27 16.11 -18.05
N TRP A 343 8.18 17.27 -17.38
CA TRP A 343 9.32 18.14 -17.18
C TRP A 343 9.89 17.95 -15.79
N GLU A 344 9.13 18.29 -14.74
CA GLU A 344 9.57 18.12 -13.35
C GLU A 344 9.69 16.63 -12.98
N GLY A 345 8.81 15.79 -13.51
CA GLY A 345 8.74 14.34 -13.36
C GLY A 345 9.70 13.56 -14.27
N CYS A 346 10.49 14.22 -15.13
CA CYS A 346 11.42 13.60 -16.08
C CYS A 346 10.77 12.50 -16.94
N ASN A 347 9.56 12.76 -17.44
CA ASN A 347 8.82 11.84 -18.30
C ASN A 347 8.51 10.51 -17.60
N ASP A 348 7.96 10.61 -16.40
CA ASP A 348 7.49 9.46 -15.62
C ASP A 348 6.34 8.68 -16.29
N PHE A 349 5.69 9.24 -17.32
CA PHE A 349 4.78 8.49 -18.20
C PHE A 349 5.49 7.34 -18.92
N ALA A 350 6.63 7.63 -19.56
CA ALA A 350 7.40 6.61 -20.28
C ALA A 350 7.94 5.55 -19.31
N ALA A 351 8.44 6.00 -18.15
CA ALA A 351 8.92 5.09 -17.12
C ALA A 351 7.80 4.22 -16.55
N TRP A 352 6.60 4.76 -16.32
CA TRP A 352 5.44 3.96 -15.89
C TRP A 352 5.09 2.87 -16.89
N ILE A 353 5.01 3.22 -18.18
CA ILE A 353 4.71 2.26 -19.26
C ILE A 353 5.77 1.15 -19.31
N HIS A 354 7.04 1.51 -19.18
CA HIS A 354 8.16 0.57 -19.16
C HIS A 354 8.13 -0.32 -17.90
N ASP A 355 8.01 0.26 -16.71
CA ASP A 355 8.22 -0.46 -15.45
C ASP A 355 7.00 -1.28 -15.04
N VAL A 356 5.79 -0.79 -15.31
CA VAL A 356 4.53 -1.41 -14.86
C VAL A 356 3.92 -2.30 -15.93
N PHE A 357 3.91 -1.86 -17.19
CA PHE A 357 3.31 -2.64 -18.29
C PHE A 357 4.34 -3.34 -19.17
N ARG A 358 5.63 -3.12 -18.93
CA ARG A 358 6.73 -3.81 -19.64
C ARG A 358 6.70 -3.60 -21.16
N ASP A 359 6.21 -2.45 -21.62
CA ASP A 359 6.17 -2.11 -23.06
C ASP A 359 7.24 -1.07 -23.40
N GLU A 360 8.46 -1.56 -23.59
CA GLU A 360 9.63 -0.74 -23.94
C GLU A 360 9.40 0.05 -25.23
N LYS A 361 8.75 -0.55 -26.24
CA LYS A 361 8.46 0.13 -27.50
C LYS A 361 7.53 1.33 -27.29
N LEU A 362 6.43 1.15 -26.56
CA LEU A 362 5.51 2.25 -26.28
C LEU A 362 6.18 3.30 -25.38
N ALA A 363 6.96 2.87 -24.39
CA ALA A 363 7.70 3.76 -23.50
C ALA A 363 8.69 4.65 -24.29
N ASP A 364 9.45 4.09 -25.22
CA ASP A 364 10.37 4.84 -26.08
C ASP A 364 9.64 5.81 -27.01
N GLU A 365 8.54 5.37 -27.62
CA GLU A 365 7.71 6.24 -28.44
C GLU A 365 7.13 7.41 -27.62
N VAL A 366 6.73 7.18 -26.37
CA VAL A 366 6.26 8.24 -25.46
C VAL A 366 7.43 9.14 -25.03
N ALA A 367 8.60 8.55 -24.76
CA ALA A 367 9.80 9.27 -24.36
C ALA A 367 10.28 10.28 -25.42
N ASP A 368 10.24 9.89 -26.70
CA ASP A 368 10.73 10.70 -27.82
C ASP A 368 9.72 11.77 -28.29
N SER A 369 8.56 11.88 -27.65
CA SER A 369 7.52 12.81 -28.05
C SER A 369 7.85 14.25 -27.66
N HIS A 370 7.90 15.15 -28.65
CA HIS A 370 8.19 16.57 -28.47
C HIS A 370 6.99 17.32 -27.83
N TRP A 371 7.29 18.27 -26.94
CA TRP A 371 6.36 18.87 -25.97
C TRP A 371 5.22 19.73 -26.55
N TRP A 372 5.32 20.24 -27.78
CA TRP A 372 4.34 21.21 -28.32
C TRP A 372 3.09 20.61 -28.99
N ASP A 373 3.01 19.30 -29.17
CA ASP A 373 1.85 18.61 -29.81
C ASP A 373 1.37 17.41 -28.97
N LEU A 374 1.53 17.52 -27.66
CA LEU A 374 1.73 16.33 -26.84
C LEU A 374 0.46 15.61 -26.42
N ARG A 375 -0.65 16.33 -26.15
CA ARG A 375 -1.88 15.69 -25.69
C ARG A 375 -2.41 14.71 -26.72
N LYS A 376 -2.65 15.18 -27.95
CA LYS A 376 -3.21 14.35 -29.03
C LYS A 376 -2.24 13.28 -29.50
N LYS A 377 -0.94 13.58 -29.56
CA LYS A 377 0.09 12.64 -30.04
C LYS A 377 0.36 11.51 -29.05
N LEU A 378 0.37 11.78 -27.75
CA LEU A 378 0.53 10.74 -26.74
C LEU A 378 -0.73 9.86 -26.70
N ILE A 379 -1.92 10.47 -26.68
CA ILE A 379 -3.20 9.74 -26.76
C ILE A 379 -3.23 8.83 -27.98
N SER A 380 -2.86 9.34 -29.16
CA SER A 380 -2.91 8.55 -30.40
C SER A 380 -1.93 7.38 -30.37
N LYS A 381 -0.71 7.55 -29.83
CA LYS A 381 0.27 6.47 -29.67
C LYS A 381 -0.23 5.37 -28.74
N VAL A 382 -0.72 5.74 -27.55
CA VAL A 382 -1.23 4.77 -26.58
C VAL A 382 -2.46 4.04 -27.11
N LEU A 383 -3.40 4.75 -27.75
CA LEU A 383 -4.58 4.12 -28.36
C LEU A 383 -4.23 3.21 -29.54
N ALA A 384 -3.28 3.60 -30.39
CA ALA A 384 -2.80 2.76 -31.49
C ALA A 384 -2.20 1.45 -30.96
N ARG A 385 -1.41 1.53 -29.89
CA ARG A 385 -0.84 0.36 -29.23
C ARG A 385 -1.92 -0.53 -28.59
N ILE A 386 -2.89 0.04 -27.88
CA ILE A 386 -4.05 -0.70 -27.34
C ILE A 386 -4.80 -1.43 -28.47
N SER A 387 -4.98 -0.78 -29.63
CA SER A 387 -5.68 -1.38 -30.76
C SER A 387 -4.89 -2.54 -31.39
N ASP A 388 -3.57 -2.38 -31.58
CA ASP A 388 -2.66 -3.44 -32.07
C ASP A 388 -2.71 -4.67 -31.16
N LEU A 389 -2.68 -4.46 -29.83
CA LEU A 389 -2.76 -5.54 -28.85
C LEU A 389 -4.10 -6.29 -28.89
N LYS A 390 -5.23 -5.57 -28.97
CA LYS A 390 -6.55 -6.20 -29.07
C LYS A 390 -6.70 -7.06 -30.33
N LEU A 391 -6.14 -6.60 -31.45
CA LEU A 391 -6.15 -7.35 -32.71
C LEU A 391 -5.37 -8.67 -32.57
N ARG A 392 -4.22 -8.66 -31.90
CA ARG A 392 -3.41 -9.88 -31.68
C ARG A 392 -4.14 -10.90 -30.80
N VAL A 393 -4.70 -10.47 -29.67
CA VAL A 393 -5.49 -11.33 -28.77
C VAL A 393 -6.70 -11.94 -29.49
N SER A 394 -7.33 -11.21 -30.43
CA SER A 394 -8.46 -11.73 -31.22
C SER A 394 -8.07 -12.70 -32.34
N VAL A 395 -6.78 -12.79 -32.69
CA VAL A 395 -6.23 -13.70 -33.71
C VAL A 395 -5.71 -14.99 -33.08
N ASP A 396 -5.33 -14.94 -31.79
CA ASP A 396 -4.82 -16.08 -31.01
C ASP A 396 -5.91 -16.82 -30.20
N ALA A 397 -7.16 -16.32 -30.19
CA ALA A 397 -8.35 -16.93 -29.57
C ALA A 397 -9.28 -17.55 -30.62
#